data_AF-A0A533TJA5-F1
#
_entry.id   AF-A0A533TJA5-F1
#
_cell.length_a   1.000
_cell.length_b   1.000
_cell.length_c   1.000
_cell.angle_alpha   90.00
_cell.angle_beta   90.00
_cell.angle_gamma   90.00
#
_symmetry.space_group_name_H-M   'P 1'
#
loop_
_entity.id
_entity.type
_entity.pdbx_description
1 polymer ?
#
loop_
_entity_poly.entity_id
_entity_poly.type
_entity_poly.pdbx_seq_one_letter_code
_entity_poly.pdbx_strand_id
1 'polypeptide(L)'
;MTQNINITDKFVVVGDRVLIRPKSLDERTKSGIYLPPGVQEKEKIQSGYVIKTGPGYPIGPPPESDEPWKERVTTAQYIPLQAKVGDMAIFIQNSSYEIEYEEERYIIVPNAAILLLIREDDDLDYYLK
;
A
#
# COMPACT_ATOMS: atom_id res chain seq x y z
N MET A 1 26.97 -3.63 15.99
CA MET A 1 25.93 -2.79 15.36
C MET A 1 24.76 -3.71 15.06
N THR A 2 23.81 -3.80 15.99
CA THR A 2 22.63 -4.65 15.82
C THR A 2 21.69 -3.92 14.87
N GLN A 3 21.57 -4.41 13.63
CA GLN A 3 20.59 -3.88 12.70
C GLN A 3 19.21 -4.12 13.32
N ASN A 4 18.45 -3.05 13.57
CA ASN A 4 17.04 -3.16 13.93
C ASN A 4 16.32 -3.76 12.71
N ILE A 5 16.13 -5.08 12.71
CA ILE A 5 15.34 -5.76 11.70
C ILE A 5 13.89 -5.31 11.92
N ASN A 6 13.33 -4.57 10.99
CA ASN A 6 11.91 -4.27 11.05
C ASN A 6 11.15 -5.56 10.72
N ILE A 7 10.16 -5.90 11.52
CA ILE A 7 9.34 -7.11 11.35
C ILE A 7 8.78 -7.25 9.92
N THR A 8 8.43 -6.13 9.32
CA THR A 8 7.86 -6.02 7.98
C THR A 8 8.85 -6.33 6.88
N ASP A 9 10.15 -6.39 7.15
CA ASP A 9 11.18 -6.71 6.16
C ASP A 9 11.00 -8.12 5.60
N LYS A 10 10.47 -9.04 6.42
CA LYS A 10 10.13 -10.42 6.05
C LYS A 10 8.92 -10.53 5.12
N PHE A 11 8.11 -9.48 5.01
CA PHE A 11 6.87 -9.54 4.24
C PHE A 11 7.13 -9.36 2.75
N VAL A 12 6.49 -10.21 1.94
CA VAL A 12 6.45 -10.11 0.48
C VAL A 12 5.00 -9.90 0.06
N VAL A 13 4.71 -8.74 -0.52
CA VAL A 13 3.37 -8.42 -1.00
C VAL A 13 3.21 -8.95 -2.42
N VAL A 14 2.14 -9.70 -2.67
CA VAL A 14 1.93 -10.43 -3.94
C VAL A 14 0.94 -9.70 -4.84
N GLY A 15 1.31 -9.55 -6.11
CA GLY A 15 0.47 -8.97 -7.16
C GLY A 15 0.30 -7.46 -7.00
N ASP A 16 -0.91 -6.97 -7.24
CA ASP A 16 -1.27 -5.56 -7.19
C ASP A 16 -1.75 -5.10 -5.80
N ARG A 17 -1.25 -5.73 -4.74
CA ARG A 17 -1.64 -5.42 -3.36
C ARG A 17 -0.68 -4.43 -2.71
N VAL A 18 -1.18 -3.73 -1.72
CA VAL A 18 -0.44 -2.77 -0.90
C VAL A 18 -0.68 -3.14 0.56
N LEU A 19 0.41 -3.22 1.33
CA LEU A 19 0.36 -3.41 2.77
C LEU A 19 0.35 -2.05 3.46
N ILE A 20 -0.66 -1.83 4.28
CA ILE A 20 -0.92 -0.56 4.94
C ILE A 20 -0.96 -0.80 6.46
N ARG A 21 -0.30 0.08 7.21
CA ARG A 21 -0.52 0.20 8.65
C ARG A 21 -1.69 1.16 8.87
N PRO A 22 -2.79 0.73 9.49
CA PRO A 22 -3.93 1.61 9.73
C PRO A 22 -3.50 2.81 10.57
N LYS A 23 -4.04 3.99 10.25
CA LYS A 23 -3.91 5.14 11.14
C LYS A 23 -4.77 4.89 12.37
N SER A 24 -4.24 5.17 13.57
CA SER A 24 -5.05 5.11 14.79
C SER A 24 -6.26 6.02 14.62
N LEU A 25 -7.45 5.46 14.80
CA LEU A 25 -8.69 6.22 14.79
C LEU A 25 -8.76 6.94 16.15
N ASP A 26 -8.69 8.27 16.15
CA ASP A 26 -8.87 9.03 17.38
C ASP A 26 -10.26 8.73 17.95
N GLU A 27 -10.34 8.16 19.17
CA GLU A 27 -11.61 7.84 19.84
C GLU A 27 -12.46 9.09 20.13
N ARG A 28 -11.82 10.26 20.07
CA ARG A 28 -12.45 11.58 20.20
C ARG A 28 -12.55 12.24 18.84
N THR A 29 -13.77 12.53 18.42
CA THR A 29 -13.98 13.46 17.29
C THR A 29 -13.44 14.85 17.65
N LYS A 30 -13.18 15.70 16.65
CA LYS A 30 -12.79 17.11 16.86
C LYS A 30 -13.77 17.90 17.75
N SER A 31 -14.99 17.39 17.94
CA SER A 31 -16.04 17.95 18.80
C SER A 31 -16.06 17.39 20.24
N GLY A 32 -15.16 16.47 20.59
CA GLY A 32 -15.08 15.88 21.94
C GLY A 32 -16.08 14.77 22.22
N ILE A 33 -16.75 14.23 21.20
CA ILE A 33 -17.72 13.13 21.35
C ILE A 33 -16.95 11.80 21.34
N TYR A 34 -17.24 10.96 22.33
CA TYR A 34 -16.74 9.59 22.38
C TYR A 34 -17.63 8.70 21.52
N LEU A 35 -17.03 8.01 20.54
CA LEU A 35 -17.78 7.10 19.67
C LEU A 35 -17.97 5.74 20.35
N PRO A 36 -19.14 5.10 20.25
CA PRO A 36 -19.34 3.74 20.76
C PRO A 36 -18.39 2.75 20.08
N PRO A 37 -17.95 1.69 20.77
CA PRO A 37 -17.13 0.64 20.17
C PRO A 37 -17.85 0.02 18.96
N GLY A 38 -17.14 -0.13 17.84
CA GLY A 38 -17.67 -0.73 16.61
C GLY A 38 -18.41 0.21 15.64
N VAL A 39 -18.53 1.52 15.94
CA VAL A 39 -19.05 2.51 14.97
C VAL A 39 -17.98 2.89 13.94
N GLN A 40 -16.73 3.01 14.37
CA GLN A 40 -15.62 3.42 13.51
C GLN A 40 -15.15 2.28 12.58
N GLU A 41 -15.27 1.04 13.01
CA GLU A 41 -15.02 -0.16 12.17
C GLU A 41 -16.05 -0.33 11.04
N LYS A 42 -17.13 0.46 11.03
CA LYS A 42 -18.14 0.48 9.96
C LYS A 42 -17.92 1.60 8.94
N GLU A 43 -16.88 2.42 9.11
CA GLU A 43 -16.56 3.44 8.12
C GLU A 43 -16.12 2.75 6.83
N LYS A 44 -16.90 2.96 5.76
CA LYS A 44 -16.62 2.39 4.44
C LYS A 44 -15.24 2.77 3.91
N ILE A 45 -14.70 3.90 4.38
CA ILE A 45 -13.44 4.48 3.94
C ILE A 45 -12.52 4.57 5.16
N GLN A 46 -11.30 4.09 5.02
CA GLN A 46 -10.26 4.16 6.04
C GLN A 46 -8.99 4.82 5.50
N SER A 47 -8.07 5.14 6.41
CA SER A 47 -6.78 5.72 6.08
C SER A 47 -5.64 5.03 6.82
N GLY A 48 -4.46 5.03 6.22
CA GLY A 48 -3.26 4.45 6.80
C GLY A 48 -2.02 4.74 5.97
N TYR A 49 -0.87 4.32 6.48
CA TYR A 49 0.42 4.53 5.82
C TYR A 49 0.89 3.27 5.09
N VAL A 50 1.34 3.44 3.85
CA VAL A 50 1.86 2.35 3.02
C VAL A 50 3.21 1.89 3.57
N ILE A 51 3.28 0.61 3.92
CA ILE A 51 4.48 -0.03 4.46
C ILE A 51 5.22 -0.80 3.36
N LYS A 52 4.48 -1.49 2.48
CA LYS A 52 5.04 -2.23 1.34
C LYS A 52 4.07 -2.26 0.17
N THR A 53 4.63 -2.41 -1.02
CA THR A 53 3.88 -2.55 -2.27
C THR A 53 4.24 -3.86 -2.93
N GLY A 54 3.25 -4.48 -3.59
CA GLY A 54 3.48 -5.62 -4.45
C GLY A 54 4.14 -5.21 -5.77
N PRO A 55 4.59 -6.18 -6.58
CA PRO A 55 5.24 -5.91 -7.86
C PRO A 55 4.30 -5.24 -8.88
N GLY A 56 2.97 -5.29 -8.65
CA GLY A 56 1.96 -4.72 -9.52
C GLY A 56 1.41 -5.74 -10.50
N TYR A 57 1.07 -5.29 -11.71
CA TYR A 57 0.38 -6.11 -12.70
C TYR A 57 1.38 -6.85 -13.58
N PRO A 58 1.33 -8.20 -13.65
CA PRO A 58 2.23 -8.94 -14.54
C PRO A 58 1.93 -8.57 -15.98
N ILE A 59 2.98 -8.28 -16.73
CA ILE A 59 2.89 -8.23 -18.19
C ILE A 59 3.36 -9.57 -18.74
N GLY A 60 2.69 -10.02 -19.81
CA GLY A 60 3.10 -11.23 -20.52
C GLY A 60 4.56 -11.11 -20.96
N PRO A 61 5.23 -12.24 -21.24
CA PRO A 61 6.60 -12.20 -21.75
C PRO A 61 6.64 -11.27 -22.97
N PRO A 62 7.67 -10.40 -23.09
CA PRO A 62 7.82 -9.60 -24.29
C PRO A 62 7.84 -10.55 -25.50
N PRO A 63 7.25 -10.14 -26.64
CA PRO A 63 7.34 -10.95 -27.86
C PRO A 63 8.81 -11.27 -28.12
N GLU A 64 9.11 -12.54 -28.45
CA GLU A 64 10.47 -12.95 -28.78
C GLU A 64 10.99 -12.03 -29.89
N SER A 65 12.09 -11.33 -29.62
CA SER A 65 12.74 -10.49 -30.60
C SER A 65 13.83 -11.32 -31.28
N ASP A 66 13.78 -11.40 -32.61
CA ASP A 66 14.80 -12.05 -33.45
C ASP A 66 16.13 -11.28 -33.52
N GLU A 67 16.27 -10.19 -32.74
CA GLU A 67 17.48 -9.36 -32.72
C GLU A 67 18.56 -10.02 -31.86
N PRO A 68 19.72 -10.42 -32.42
CA PRO A 68 20.78 -11.13 -31.69
C PRO A 68 21.39 -10.36 -30.52
N TRP A 69 21.20 -9.03 -30.47
CA TRP A 69 21.72 -8.15 -29.44
C TRP A 69 20.75 -7.88 -28.29
N LYS A 70 19.48 -8.33 -28.37
CA LYS A 70 18.52 -8.17 -27.27
C LYS A 70 18.64 -9.35 -26.31
N GLU A 71 18.87 -9.04 -25.03
CA GLU A 71 18.85 -10.05 -23.99
C GLU A 71 17.44 -10.66 -23.87
N ARG A 72 17.39 -11.99 -23.80
CA ARG A 72 16.13 -12.70 -23.51
C ARG A 72 15.73 -12.37 -22.09
N VAL A 73 14.67 -11.59 -21.92
CA VAL A 73 14.11 -11.31 -20.60
C VAL A 73 13.36 -12.56 -20.13
N THR A 74 14.01 -13.38 -19.30
CA THR A 74 13.42 -14.60 -18.71
C THR A 74 12.61 -14.31 -17.44
N THR A 75 12.72 -13.10 -16.90
CA THR A 75 12.07 -12.69 -15.65
C THR A 75 10.70 -12.07 -15.95
N ALA A 76 9.70 -12.42 -15.14
CA ALA A 76 8.38 -11.81 -15.22
C ALA A 76 8.50 -10.29 -15.07
N GLN A 77 8.01 -9.56 -16.08
CA GLN A 77 7.93 -8.11 -16.03
C GLN A 77 6.61 -7.70 -15.38
N TYR A 78 6.61 -6.56 -14.69
CA TYR A 78 5.43 -6.02 -14.04
C TYR A 78 5.28 -4.53 -14.32
N ILE A 79 4.04 -4.07 -14.44
CA ILE A 79 3.70 -2.65 -14.33
C ILE A 79 3.63 -2.34 -12.83
N PRO A 80 4.50 -1.46 -12.30
CA PRO A 80 4.54 -1.16 -10.88
C PRO A 80 3.28 -0.43 -10.42
N LEU A 81 3.01 -0.51 -9.12
CA LEU A 81 1.91 0.23 -8.49
C LEU A 81 2.21 1.72 -8.39
N GLN A 82 1.16 2.54 -8.37
CA GLN A 82 1.29 3.98 -8.15
C GLN A 82 1.67 4.31 -6.70
N ALA A 83 1.26 3.48 -5.74
CA ALA A 83 1.60 3.64 -4.34
C ALA A 83 3.11 3.50 -4.11
N LYS A 84 3.67 4.34 -3.24
CA LYS A 84 5.04 4.24 -2.75
C LYS A 84 5.03 3.98 -1.25
N VAL A 85 6.11 3.39 -0.74
CA VAL A 85 6.32 3.26 0.71
C VAL A 85 6.36 4.66 1.32
N GLY A 86 5.61 4.88 2.40
CA GLY A 86 5.47 6.18 3.05
C GLY A 86 4.22 6.97 2.64
N ASP A 87 3.57 6.63 1.51
CA ASP A 87 2.32 7.30 1.11
C ASP A 87 1.24 7.14 2.19
N MET A 88 0.46 8.20 2.45
CA MET A 88 -0.80 8.06 3.16
C MET A 88 -1.89 7.66 2.16
N ALA A 89 -2.46 6.48 2.35
CA ALA A 89 -3.49 5.92 1.49
C ALA A 89 -4.87 6.07 2.11
N ILE A 90 -5.85 6.49 1.30
CA ILE A 90 -7.28 6.45 1.62
C ILE A 90 -7.89 5.32 0.79
N PHE A 91 -8.60 4.39 1.43
CA PHE A 91 -9.05 3.15 0.77
C PHE A 91 -10.38 2.64 1.32
N ILE A 92 -11.02 1.74 0.57
CA ILE A 92 -12.29 1.10 0.95
C ILE A 92 -12.02 -0.11 1.87
N GLN A 93 -12.57 -0.09 3.08
CA GLN A 93 -12.39 -1.19 4.05
C GLN A 93 -12.96 -2.52 3.54
N ASN A 94 -14.16 -2.51 2.95
CA ASN A 94 -14.86 -3.73 2.54
C ASN A 94 -14.14 -4.56 1.46
N SER A 95 -13.16 -3.98 0.78
CA SER A 95 -12.34 -4.65 -0.24
C SER A 95 -10.95 -5.02 0.28
N SER A 96 -10.70 -4.79 1.57
CA SER A 96 -9.41 -4.94 2.21
C SER A 96 -9.43 -6.12 3.19
N TYR A 97 -8.25 -6.68 3.45
CA TYR A 97 -8.07 -7.80 4.37
C TYR A 97 -7.23 -7.36 5.56
N GLU A 98 -7.80 -7.42 6.76
CA GLU A 98 -7.06 -7.16 7.99
C GLU A 98 -6.33 -8.43 8.44
N ILE A 99 -5.06 -8.26 8.84
CA ILE A 99 -4.24 -9.31 9.41
C ILE A 99 -3.56 -8.79 10.68
N GLU A 100 -3.27 -9.70 11.61
CA GLU A 100 -2.49 -9.40 12.80
C GLU A 100 -1.22 -10.27 12.78
N TYR A 101 -0.06 -9.66 13.04
CA TYR A 101 1.22 -10.37 13.09
C TYR A 101 2.10 -9.75 14.19
N GLU A 102 2.57 -10.58 15.11
CA GLU A 102 3.29 -10.15 16.33
C GLU A 102 2.60 -8.98 17.06
N GLU A 103 1.29 -9.12 17.32
CA GLU A 103 0.45 -8.12 18.03
C GLU A 103 0.29 -6.77 17.31
N GLU A 104 0.78 -6.65 16.07
CA GLU A 104 0.55 -5.48 15.22
C GLU A 104 -0.48 -5.77 14.11
N ARG A 105 -1.39 -4.82 13.92
CA ARG A 105 -2.42 -4.88 12.87
C ARG A 105 -1.92 -4.28 11.56
N TYR A 106 -2.22 -4.97 10.47
CA TYR A 106 -1.95 -4.55 9.12
C TYR A 106 -3.16 -4.78 8.23
N ILE A 107 -3.26 -3.99 7.17
CA ILE A 107 -4.33 -4.09 6.20
C ILE A 107 -3.71 -4.32 4.82
N ILE A 108 -4.14 -5.39 4.16
CA ILE A 108 -3.79 -5.69 2.78
C ILE A 108 -4.89 -5.13 1.89
N VAL A 109 -4.51 -4.18 1.04
CA VAL A 109 -5.44 -3.43 0.19
C VAL A 109 -5.09 -3.68 -1.28
N PRO A 110 -6.04 -4.16 -2.12
CA PRO A 110 -5.85 -4.19 -3.56
C PRO A 110 -5.67 -2.77 -4.11
N ASN A 111 -4.81 -2.58 -5.11
CA ASN A 111 -4.60 -1.27 -5.74
C ASN A 111 -5.90 -0.62 -6.22
N ALA A 112 -6.86 -1.42 -6.73
CA ALA A 112 -8.18 -0.95 -7.15
C ALA A 112 -9.08 -0.41 -6.02
N ALA A 113 -8.78 -0.73 -4.75
CA ALA A 113 -9.52 -0.25 -3.57
C ALA A 113 -8.91 1.01 -2.96
N ILE A 114 -7.73 1.45 -3.43
CA ILE A 114 -7.09 2.69 -3.03
C ILE A 114 -7.72 3.83 -3.82
N LEU A 115 -8.29 4.79 -3.10
CA LEU A 115 -8.99 5.94 -3.67
C LEU A 115 -8.09 7.14 -3.85
N LEU A 116 -7.12 7.31 -2.94
CA LEU A 116 -6.23 8.47 -2.91
C LEU A 116 -4.90 8.11 -2.23
N LEU A 117 -3.81 8.69 -2.73
CA LEU A 117 -2.48 8.66 -2.12
C LEU A 117 -2.03 10.09 -1.87
N ILE A 118 -1.55 10.38 -0.66
CA ILE A 118 -0.99 11.68 -0.26
C ILE A 118 0.50 11.47 0.04
N ARG A 119 1.34 12.28 -0.61
CA ARG A 119 2.80 12.29 -0.46
C ARG A 119 3.25 13.60 0.13
N GLU A 120 4.12 13.51 1.13
CA GLU A 120 4.72 14.69 1.75
C GLU A 120 5.97 15.17 0.98
N ASP A 121 6.64 14.29 0.23
CA ASP A 121 8.01 14.50 -0.27
C ASP A 121 8.15 14.71 -1.80
N ASP A 122 7.08 14.63 -2.59
CA ASP A 122 7.18 14.98 -4.03
C ASP A 122 6.96 16.51 -4.12
N ASP A 123 8.06 17.29 -4.22
CA ASP A 123 8.13 18.75 -4.39
C ASP A 123 6.78 19.37 -4.83
N LEU A 124 6.02 19.91 -3.88
CA LEU A 124 4.74 20.60 -4.15
C LEU A 124 4.87 21.66 -5.26
N ASP A 125 6.07 22.21 -5.42
CA ASP A 125 6.46 23.16 -6.45
C ASP A 125 6.33 22.61 -7.90
N TYR A 126 6.36 21.29 -8.09
CA TYR A 126 6.15 20.65 -9.40
C TYR A 126 4.67 20.68 -9.84
N TYR A 127 3.74 20.61 -8.88
CA TYR A 127 2.30 20.53 -9.15
C TYR A 127 1.59 21.89 -9.17
N LEU A 128 2.27 22.96 -8.72
CA LEU A 128 1.71 24.32 -8.63
C LEU A 128 2.20 25.26 -9.76
N LYS A 129 2.79 24.71 -10.83
CA LYS A 129 3.16 25.48 -12.05
C LYS A 129 2.06 25.49 -13.09
#